data_AF-A0A8T7D7C1-F1
#
_entry.id   AF-A0A8T7D7C1-F1
#
_cell.length_a   1.000
_cell.length_b   1.000
_cell.length_c   1.000
_cell.angle_alpha   90.00
_cell.angle_beta   90.00
_cell.angle_gamma   90.00
#
_symmetry.space_group_name_H-M   'P 1'
#
loop_
_entity.id
_entity.type
_entity.pdbx_description
1 polymer ?
#
loop_
_entity_poly.entity_id
_entity_poly.type
_entity_poly.pdbx_seq_one_letter_code
_entity_poly.pdbx_strand_id
1 'polypeptide(L)' 'MNKNTPALTLEERILMAVRGTLIDVIRDTTTIPGSEHPLSKQTRDEIRHCLDLITARQVEIAKVAGRPLNERPLFVDKA' A
#
# COMPACT_ATOMS: atom_id res chain seq x y z
N MET A 1 -11.64 22.42 -8.88
CA MET A 1 -10.96 21.10 -8.86
C MET A 1 -10.68 20.71 -10.31
N ASN A 2 -9.40 20.67 -10.69
CA ASN A 2 -8.96 20.56 -12.09
C ASN A 2 -9.19 19.13 -12.62
N LYS A 3 -9.82 19.01 -13.80
CA LYS A 3 -10.35 17.78 -14.41
C LYS A 3 -9.36 17.04 -15.33
N ASN A 4 -8.05 17.04 -15.04
CA ASN A 4 -7.03 16.47 -15.94
C ASN A 4 -6.18 15.35 -15.32
N THR A 5 -6.72 14.55 -14.40
CA THR A 5 -6.05 13.31 -14.00
C THR A 5 -6.41 12.23 -15.02
N PRO A 6 -5.44 11.62 -15.74
CA PRO A 6 -5.74 10.48 -16.61
C PRO A 6 -6.41 9.38 -15.78
N ALA A 7 -7.47 8.79 -16.34
CA ALA A 7 -8.16 7.67 -15.68
C ALA A 7 -7.14 6.57 -15.38
N LEU A 8 -7.12 6.09 -14.13
CA LEU A 8 -6.27 4.98 -13.72
C LEU A 8 -6.64 3.73 -14.52
N THR A 9 -5.62 3.01 -14.97
CA THR A 9 -5.77 1.69 -15.56
C THR A 9 -6.41 0.71 -14.58
N LEU A 10 -6.96 -0.39 -15.09
CA LEU A 10 -7.51 -1.45 -14.23
C LEU A 10 -6.43 -2.00 -13.28
N GLU A 11 -5.20 -2.16 -13.76
CA GLU A 11 -4.06 -2.61 -12.96
C GLU A 11 -3.77 -1.64 -11.80
N GLU A 12 -3.66 -0.34 -12.06
CA GLU A 12 -3.45 0.67 -11.01
C GLU A 12 -4.56 0.65 -9.96
N ARG A 13 -5.82 0.49 -10.40
CA ARG A 13 -6.98 0.41 -9.50
C ARG A 13 -6.93 -0.84 -8.61
N ILE A 14 -6.54 -1.99 -9.17
CA ILE A 14 -6.37 -3.23 -8.41
C ILE A 14 -5.25 -3.05 -7.38
N LEU A 15 -4.09 -2.52 -7.79
CA LEU A 15 -2.95 -2.30 -6.89
C LEU A 15 -3.32 -1.37 -5.73
N MET A 16 -4.05 -0.27 -6.00
CA MET A 16 -4.55 0.63 -4.96
C MET A 16 -5.52 -0.05 -4.00
N ALA A 17 -6.48 -0.83 -4.53
CA ALA A 17 -7.46 -1.53 -3.71
C ALA A 17 -6.80 -2.58 -2.81
N VAL A 18 -5.92 -3.42 -3.35
CA VAL A 18 -5.21 -4.45 -2.58
C VAL A 18 -4.30 -3.82 -1.52
N ARG A 19 -3.55 -2.76 -1.88
CA ARG A 19 -2.71 -2.04 -0.92
C ARG A 19 -3.53 -1.46 0.24
N GLY A 20 -4.67 -0.84 -0.07
CA GLY A 20 -5.59 -0.30 0.93
C GLY A 20 -6.09 -1.39 1.89
N THR A 21 -6.60 -2.48 1.34
CA THR A 21 -7.07 -3.63 2.13
C THR A 21 -5.97 -4.19 3.04
N LEU A 22 -4.74 -4.36 2.56
CA LEU A 22 -3.64 -4.86 3.38
C LEU A 22 -3.25 -3.89 4.50
N ILE A 23 -3.31 -2.58 4.26
CA ILE A 23 -3.07 -1.56 5.28
C ILE A 23 -4.16 -1.60 6.35
N ASP A 24 -5.42 -1.76 5.96
CA ASP A 24 -6.53 -1.86 6.90
C ASP A 24 -6.41 -3.14 7.75
N VAL A 25 -6.03 -4.27 7.14
CA VAL A 25 -5.70 -5.50 7.88
C VAL A 25 -4.56 -5.27 8.88
N ILE A 26 -3.47 -4.58 8.49
CA ILE A 26 -2.39 -4.25 9.43
C ILE A 26 -2.92 -3.40 10.58
N ARG A 27 -3.73 -2.38 10.30
CA ARG A 27 -4.29 -1.48 11.32
C ARG A 27 -5.15 -2.25 12.31
N ASP A 28 -6.04 -3.09 11.81
CA ASP A 28 -6.99 -3.85 12.63
C ASP A 28 -6.31 -4.97 13.44
N THR A 29 -5.15 -5.43 12.98
CA THR A 29 -4.38 -6.50 13.65
C THR A 29 -3.22 -6.00 14.49
N THR A 30 -2.90 -4.71 14.44
CA THR A 30 -1.84 -4.11 15.25
C THR A 30 -2.24 -4.16 16.72
N THR A 31 -1.48 -4.91 17.52
CA THR A 31 -1.69 -5.03 18.96
C THR A 31 -0.76 -4.12 19.75
N ILE A 32 -1.15 -3.84 20.99
CA ILE A 32 -0.28 -3.19 21.95
C ILE A 32 0.96 -4.06 22.24
N PRO A 33 2.14 -3.44 22.49
CA PRO A 33 3.35 -4.18 22.84
C PRO A 33 3.12 -5.12 24.03
N GLY A 34 3.57 -6.37 23.90
CA GLY A 34 3.42 -7.39 24.94
C GLY A 34 2.15 -8.23 24.85
N SER A 35 1.20 -7.88 23.96
CA SER A 35 0.08 -8.77 23.61
C SER A 35 0.41 -9.66 22.42
N GLU A 36 -0.16 -10.86 22.41
CA GLU A 36 -0.03 -11.78 21.27
C GLU A 36 -0.67 -11.17 20.03
N HIS A 37 0.02 -11.29 18.89
CA HIS A 37 -0.48 -10.77 17.62
C HIS A 37 -1.49 -11.76 17.01
N PRO A 38 -2.67 -11.32 16.54
CA PRO A 38 -3.72 -12.21 16.05
C PRO A 38 -3.33 -12.96 14.76
N LEU A 39 -2.42 -12.39 13.97
CA LEU A 39 -1.81 -13.05 12.82
C LEU A 39 -0.47 -13.68 13.17
N SER A 40 -0.20 -14.83 12.54
CA SER A 40 1.10 -15.50 12.63
C SER A 40 2.24 -14.60 12.14
N LYS A 41 3.48 -14.91 12.55
CA LYS A 41 4.67 -14.24 12.00
C LYS A 41 4.74 -14.39 10.48
N GLN A 42 4.50 -15.60 9.97
CA GLN A 42 4.52 -15.90 8.54
C GLN A 42 3.55 -15.02 7.75
N THR A 43 2.29 -14.93 8.19
CA THR A 43 1.26 -14.10 7.54
C THR A 43 1.65 -12.63 7.52
N ARG A 44 2.25 -12.11 8.59
CA ARG A 44 2.74 -10.72 8.63
C ARG A 44 3.90 -10.49 7.65
N ASP A 45 4.82 -11.43 7.56
CA ASP A 45 5.96 -11.35 6.64
C ASP A 45 5.47 -11.39 5.18
N GLU A 46 4.48 -12.22 4.87
CA GLU A 46 3.81 -12.28 3.56
C GLU A 46 3.08 -10.97 3.21
N ILE A 47 2.37 -10.36 4.16
CA ILE A 47 1.72 -9.05 3.96
C ILE A 47 2.76 -7.98 3.59
N ARG A 48 3.89 -7.93 4.32
CA ARG A 48 4.98 -6.96 4.02
C ARG A 48 5.54 -7.21 2.62
N HIS A 49 5.84 -8.46 2.29
CA HIS A 49 6.35 -8.82 0.97
C HIS A 49 5.37 -8.43 -0.16
N CYS A 50 4.07 -8.64 0.04
CA CYS A 50 3.06 -8.23 -0.93
C CYS A 50 3.01 -6.71 -1.11
N LEU A 51 3.11 -5.94 -0.02
CA LEU A 51 3.17 -4.47 -0.08
C LEU A 51 4.42 -3.96 -0.82
N ASP A 52 5.57 -4.63 -0.65
CA ASP A 52 6.79 -4.31 -1.39
C ASP A 52 6.61 -4.55 -2.90
N LEU A 53 6.02 -5.68 -3.28
CA LEU A 53 5.74 -6.00 -4.69
C LEU A 53 4.76 -5.01 -5.32
N ILE A 54 3.68 -4.66 -4.61
CA ILE A 54 2.71 -3.66 -5.08
C ILE A 54 3.41 -2.31 -5.30
N THR A 55 4.22 -1.88 -4.34
CA THR A 55 4.95 -0.61 -4.43
C THR A 55 5.92 -0.62 -5.61
N ALA A 56 6.70 -1.69 -5.77
CA ALA A 56 7.61 -1.85 -6.91
C ALA A 56 6.85 -1.74 -8.24
N ARG A 57 5.68 -2.38 -8.34
CA ARG A 57 4.88 -2.35 -9.55
C ARG A 57 4.28 -0.97 -9.84
N GLN A 58 3.79 -0.27 -8.82
CA GLN A 58 3.30 1.11 -8.96
C GLN A 58 4.41 2.04 -9.45
N VAL A 59 5.64 1.86 -8.94
CA VAL A 59 6.83 2.59 -9.39
C VAL A 59 7.15 2.32 -10.87
N GLU A 60 7.09 1.06 -11.31
CA GLU A 60 7.26 0.71 -12.72
C GLU A 60 6.22 1.38 -13.62
N ILE A 61 4.94 1.31 -13.24
CA ILE A 61 3.85 1.93 -13.99
C ILE A 61 4.06 3.46 -14.10
N ALA A 62 4.41 4.11 -12.99
CA ALA A 62 4.68 5.55 -12.98
C ALA A 62 5.87 5.93 -13.88
N LYS A 63 6.96 5.14 -13.84
CA LYS A 63 8.13 5.33 -14.72
C LYS A 63 7.75 5.22 -16.19
N VAL A 64 7.00 4.17 -16.58
CA VAL A 64 6.56 3.97 -17.96
C VAL A 64 5.62 5.09 -18.43
N ALA A 65 4.75 5.58 -17.55
CA ALA A 65 3.83 6.67 -17.84
C ALA A 65 4.49 8.08 -17.80
N GLY A 66 5.79 8.17 -17.49
CA GLY A 66 6.50 9.44 -17.35
C GLY A 66 5.97 10.32 -16.20
N ARG A 67 5.29 9.73 -15.21
CA ARG A 67 4.73 10.46 -14.06
C ARG A 67 5.81 10.63 -12.99
N PRO A 68 5.89 11.81 -12.33
CA PRO A 68 6.85 12.01 -11.25
C PRO A 68 6.53 11.06 -10.08
N LEU A 69 7.56 10.36 -9.60
CA LEU A 69 7.54 9.52 -8.40
C LEU A 69 7.47 10.37 -7.12
N ASN A 70 6.39 11.13 -6.94
CA ASN A 70 6.18 11.96 -5.75
C ASN A 70 5.40 11.26 -4.63
N GLU A 71 5.31 9.92 -4.66
CA GLU A 71 4.70 9.13 -3.59
C GLU A 71 5.72 8.84 -2.49
N ARG A 72 6.15 9.87 -1.76
CA ARG A 72 6.61 9.62 -0.39
C ARG A 72 5.39 9.14 0.40
N PRO A 73 5.44 7.97 1.07
CA PRO A 73 4.36 7.56 1.95
C PRO A 73 4.28 8.60 3.08
N LEU A 74 3.23 9.41 3.08
CA LEU A 74 2.85 10.17 4.27
C LEU A 74 2.23 9.17 5.23
N PHE A 75 3.07 8.41 5.94
CA PHE A 75 2.68 7.89 7.24
C PHE A 75 2.58 9.12 8.16
N VAL A 76 1.42 9.77 8.15
CA VAL A 76 1.07 10.68 9.23
C VAL A 76 0.68 9.78 10.39
N ASP A 77 1.64 9.56 11.29
CA ASP A 77 1.32 9.16 12.66
C ASP A 77 0.42 10.25 13.23
N LYS A 78 -0.90 10.02 13.19
CA LYS A 78 -1.82 10.72 14.06
C LYS A 78 -1.71 10.02 15.42
N ALA A 79 -0.85 10.59 16.27
CA ALA A 79 -0.82 10.36 17.70
C ALA A 79 -2.14 10.79 18.36
#